data_AF-A0A560DNL0-F1
#
_entry.id   AF-A0A560DNL0-F1
#
_cell.length_a   1.000
_cell.length_b   1.000
_cell.length_c   1.000
_cell.angle_alpha   90.00
_cell.angle_beta   90.00
_cell.angle_gamma   90.00
#
_symmetry.space_group_name_H-M   'P 1'
#
loop_
_entity.id
_entity.type
_entity.pdbx_description
1 polymer ?
#
loop_
_entity_poly.entity_id
_entity_poly.type
_entity_poly.pdbx_seq_one_letter_code
_entity_poly.pdbx_strand_id
1 'polypeptide(L)'
;MPGEKASAAGEALLLRMQRLLARAATVRGSDRKQLLALLDDVETTRGGLLRECAAIEGEMRQATVRASAIGAYLRNSQVQRGKRHN
;
A
#
# COMPACT_ATOMS: atom_id res chain seq x y z
N MET A 1 15.90 0.61 -2.20
CA MET A 1 14.64 1.04 -2.85
C MET A 1 13.57 1.23 -1.78
N PRO A 2 12.87 2.37 -1.70
CA PRO A 2 11.80 2.61 -0.70
C PRO A 2 10.62 1.63 -0.82
N GLY A 3 10.19 1.32 -2.05
CA GLY A 3 9.06 0.40 -2.30
C GLY A 3 9.31 -1.05 -1.89
N GLU A 4 10.57 -1.49 -1.87
CA GLU A 4 10.95 -2.85 -1.45
C GLU A 4 10.81 -3.03 0.07
N LYS A 5 11.00 -1.96 0.84
CA LYS A 5 10.79 -1.94 2.29
C LYS A 5 9.30 -1.84 2.64
N ALA A 6 8.51 -1.09 1.86
CA ALA A 6 7.06 -1.00 2.02
C ALA A 6 6.37 -2.36 1.75
N SER A 7 6.81 -3.09 0.72
CA SER A 7 6.33 -4.45 0.44
C SER A 7 6.56 -5.40 1.64
N ALA A 8 7.76 -5.37 2.22
CA ALA A 8 8.09 -6.21 3.37
C ALA A 8 7.28 -5.86 4.63
N ALA A 9 7.01 -4.57 4.87
CA ALA A 9 6.20 -4.11 5.99
C ALA A 9 4.73 -4.52 5.84
N GLY A 10 4.15 -4.34 4.64
CA GLY A 10 2.79 -4.77 4.32
C GLY A 10 2.61 -6.29 4.45
N GLU A 11 3.55 -7.07 3.91
CA GLU A 11 3.54 -8.53 4.04
C GLU A 11 3.61 -9.00 5.49
N ALA A 12 4.46 -8.37 6.31
CA ALA A 12 4.54 -8.68 7.74
C ALA A 12 3.22 -8.40 8.48
N LEU A 13 2.54 -7.31 8.12
CA LEU A 13 1.22 -6.98 8.68
C LEU A 13 0.13 -7.97 8.24
N LEU A 14 0.16 -8.43 6.99
CA LEU A 14 -0.77 -9.46 6.49
C LEU A 14 -0.55 -10.81 7.20
N LEU A 15 0.71 -11.23 7.37
CA LEU A 15 1.04 -12.42 8.13
C LEU A 15 0.61 -12.30 9.60
N ARG A 16 0.78 -11.13 10.21
CA ARG A 16 0.27 -10.86 11.55
C ARG A 16 -1.25 -10.98 11.61
N MET A 17 -1.97 -10.41 10.64
CA MET A 17 -3.43 -10.49 10.57
C MET A 17 -3.90 -11.95 10.46
N GLN A 18 -3.29 -12.75 9.60
CA GLN A 18 -3.59 -14.18 9.49
C GLN A 18 -3.41 -14.93 10.82
N ARG A 19 -2.31 -14.65 11.54
CA ARG A 19 -2.07 -15.24 12.86
C ARG A 19 -3.10 -14.82 13.89
N LEU A 20 -3.53 -13.55 13.88
CA LEU A 20 -4.57 -13.06 14.78
C LEU A 20 -5.92 -13.71 14.50
N LEU A 21 -6.28 -13.91 13.24
CA LEU A 21 -7.50 -14.63 12.86
C LEU A 21 -7.45 -16.09 13.29
N ALA A 22 -6.30 -16.77 13.13
CA ALA A 22 -6.12 -18.13 13.63
C ALA A 22 -6.24 -18.20 15.16
N ARG A 23 -5.68 -17.21 15.87
CA ARG A 23 -5.81 -17.07 17.33
C ARG A 23 -7.25 -16.80 17.76
N ALA A 24 -8.00 -16.00 16.99
CA ALA A 24 -9.42 -15.73 17.25
C ALA A 24 -10.25 -17.02 17.28
N ALA A 25 -9.92 -17.98 16.42
CA ALA A 25 -10.61 -19.27 16.37
C ALA A 25 -10.41 -20.15 17.62
N THR A 26 -9.38 -19.89 18.43
CA THR A 26 -9.04 -20.70 19.61
C THR A 26 -9.36 -20.02 20.94
N VAL A 27 -9.68 -18.71 20.95
CA VAL A 27 -10.00 -17.98 22.18
C VAL A 27 -11.35 -18.47 22.73
N ARG A 28 -11.35 -18.83 24.02
CA ARG A 28 -12.57 -19.22 24.73
C ARG A 28 -13.43 -17.98 24.97
N GLY A 29 -14.70 -18.03 24.58
CA GLY A 29 -15.63 -16.89 24.71
C GLY A 29 -15.83 -16.38 26.15
N SER A 30 -15.47 -17.17 27.16
CA SER A 30 -15.53 -16.77 28.57
C SER A 30 -14.37 -15.87 29.02
N ASP A 31 -13.26 -15.81 28.27
CA ASP A 31 -12.11 -14.97 28.63
C ASP A 31 -12.22 -13.58 27.97
N ARG A 32 -12.96 -12.69 28.64
CA ARG A 32 -13.18 -11.32 28.19
C ARG A 32 -11.88 -10.54 28.00
N LYS A 33 -10.85 -10.78 28.82
CA LYS A 33 -9.57 -10.04 28.70
C LYS A 33 -8.85 -10.43 27.41
N GLN A 34 -8.82 -11.72 27.09
CA GLN A 34 -8.22 -12.19 25.84
C GLN A 34 -8.96 -11.69 24.61
N LEU A 35 -10.30 -11.63 24.65
CA LEU A 35 -11.10 -11.09 23.55
C LEU A 35 -10.84 -9.60 23.31
N LEU A 36 -10.74 -8.80 24.37
CA LEU A 36 -10.42 -7.37 24.25
C LEU A 36 -9.01 -7.15 23.70
N ALA A 37 -8.02 -7.90 24.19
CA ALA A 37 -6.65 -7.82 23.67
C ALA A 37 -6.58 -8.22 22.19
N LEU A 38 -7.34 -9.25 21.79
CA LEU A 38 -7.42 -9.69 20.40
C LEU A 38 -8.04 -8.62 19.49
N LEU A 39 -9.10 -7.94 19.94
CA LEU A 39 -9.72 -6.84 19.20
C LEU A 39 -8.73 -5.70 18.99
N ASP A 40 -8.04 -5.29 20.03
CA ASP A 40 -7.02 -4.23 19.97
C ASP A 40 -5.86 -4.59 19.01
N ASP A 41 -5.38 -5.83 19.08
CA ASP A 41 -4.36 -6.37 18.17
C ASP A 41 -4.81 -6.33 16.70
N VAL A 42 -6.07 -6.69 16.43
CA VAL A 42 -6.67 -6.68 15.08
C VAL A 42 -6.83 -5.25 14.58
N GLU A 43 -7.37 -4.34 15.40
CA GLU A 43 -7.54 -2.93 15.02
C GLU A 43 -6.20 -2.25 14.74
N THR A 44 -5.20 -2.50 15.58
CA THR A 44 -3.83 -1.99 15.39
C THR A 44 -3.25 -2.48 14.06
N THR A 45 -3.38 -3.78 13.78
CA THR A 45 -2.86 -4.38 12.53
C THR A 45 -3.59 -3.83 11.30
N ARG A 46 -4.93 -3.67 11.38
CA ARG A 46 -5.74 -3.04 10.33
C ARG A 46 -5.31 -1.59 10.06
N GLY A 47 -5.07 -0.81 11.11
CA GLY A 47 -4.58 0.57 10.97
C GLY A 47 -3.19 0.65 10.35
N GLY A 48 -2.33 -0.35 10.58
CA GLY A 48 -1.06 -0.52 9.86
C GLY A 48 -1.29 -0.73 8.36
N LEU A 49 -2.13 -1.71 8.00
CA LEU A 49 -2.43 -2.04 6.60
C LEU A 49 -3.00 -0.86 5.81
N LEU A 50 -3.93 -0.11 6.40
CA LEU A 50 -4.51 1.08 5.76
C LEU A 50 -3.46 2.15 5.46
N ARG A 51 -2.47 2.33 6.34
CA ARG A 51 -1.37 3.27 6.13
C ARG A 51 -0.46 2.82 4.99
N GLU A 52 -0.13 1.53 4.91
CA GLU A 52 0.64 0.98 3.79
C GLU A 52 -0.12 1.12 2.47
N CYS A 53 -1.44 0.83 2.43
CA CYS A 53 -2.26 1.06 1.24
C CYS A 53 -2.22 2.54 0.80
N ALA A 54 -2.37 3.48 1.74
CA ALA A 54 -2.30 4.91 1.44
C ALA A 54 -0.91 5.33 0.92
N ALA A 55 0.17 4.75 1.45
CA ALA A 55 1.52 4.99 0.96
C ALA A 55 1.70 4.50 -0.48
N ILE A 56 1.27 3.26 -0.77
CA ILE A 56 1.32 2.69 -2.13
C ILE A 56 0.51 3.53 -3.11
N GLU A 57 -0.70 3.95 -2.75
CA GLU A 57 -1.50 4.86 -3.58
C GLU A 57 -0.77 6.18 -3.87
N GLY A 58 -0.09 6.74 -2.86
CA GLY A 58 0.73 7.94 -3.02
C GLY A 58 1.87 7.74 -4.02
N GLU A 59 2.58 6.62 -3.93
CA GLU A 59 3.65 6.26 -4.87
C GLU A 59 3.12 6.05 -6.29
N MET A 60 1.97 5.37 -6.43
CA MET A 60 1.31 5.16 -7.72
C MET A 60 0.92 6.49 -8.37
N ARG A 61 0.30 7.41 -7.62
CA ARG A 61 -0.06 8.74 -8.14
C ARG A 61 1.18 9.51 -8.61
N GLN A 62 2.27 9.48 -7.85
CA GLN A 62 3.52 10.11 -8.25
C GLN A 62 4.12 9.48 -9.52
N ALA A 63 4.05 8.16 -9.65
CA ALA A 63 4.48 7.45 -10.85
C ALA A 63 3.63 7.84 -12.08
N THR A 64 2.30 7.91 -11.93
CA THR A 64 1.39 8.35 -12.99
C THR A 64 1.71 9.77 -13.45
N VAL A 65 1.87 10.72 -12.51
CA VAL A 65 2.21 12.12 -12.86
C VAL A 65 3.53 12.18 -13.63
N ARG A 66 4.56 11.44 -13.20
CA ARG A 66 5.84 11.37 -13.91
C ARG A 66 5.69 10.78 -15.33
N ALA A 67 4.94 9.69 -15.46
CA ALA A 67 4.68 9.07 -16.77
C ALA A 67 3.93 10.02 -17.72
N SER A 68 2.92 10.74 -17.21
CA SER A 68 2.19 11.74 -17.98
C SER A 68 3.08 12.88 -18.45
N ALA A 69 3.97 13.38 -17.59
CA ALA A 69 4.93 14.44 -17.94
C ALA A 69 5.91 13.99 -19.04
N ILE A 70 6.46 12.77 -18.92
CA ILE A 70 7.31 12.17 -19.95
C ILE A 70 6.56 12.05 -21.28
N GLY A 71 5.33 11.55 -21.25
CA GLY A 71 4.49 11.42 -22.44
C GLY A 71 4.18 12.77 -23.09
N ALA A 72 3.91 13.81 -22.31
CA ALA A 72 3.68 15.16 -22.81
C ALA A 72 4.95 15.74 -23.46
N TYR A 73 6.10 15.57 -22.82
CA TYR A 73 7.39 16.00 -23.37
C TYR A 73 7.69 15.28 -24.70
N LEU A 74 7.50 13.96 -24.76
CA LEU A 74 7.74 13.18 -25.97
C LEU A 74 6.83 13.66 -27.13
N ARG A 75 5.53 13.83 -26.87
CA ARG A 75 4.59 14.36 -27.87
C ARG A 75 5.02 15.74 -28.40
N ASN A 76 5.37 16.66 -27.50
CA ASN A 76 5.80 18.01 -27.89
C ASN A 76 7.10 17.96 -28.71
N SER A 77 8.05 17.09 -28.35
CA SER A 77 9.30 16.91 -29.10
C SER A 77 9.07 16.34 -30.52
N GLN A 78 8.08 15.47 -30.69
CA GLN A 78 7.70 14.91 -31.99
C GLN A 78 6.98 15.95 -32.87
N VAL A 79 6.06 16.74 -32.29
CA VAL A 79 5.40 17.85 -32.99
C VAL A 79 6.42 18.88 -33.49
N GLN A 80 7.45 19.19 -32.70
CA GLN A 80 8.50 20.13 -33.08
C GLN A 80 9.45 19.57 -34.16
N ARG A 81 9.69 18.25 -34.17
CA ARG A 81 10.44 17.57 -35.25
C ARG A 81 9.65 17.52 -36.57
N GLY A 82 8.33 17.32 -36.52
CA GLY A 82 7.47 17.31 -37.71
C GLY A 82 7.24 18.69 -38.35
N LYS A 83 7.56 19.78 -37.65
CA LYS A 83 7.34 21.17 -38.12
C LYS A 83 8.54 21.78 -38.88
N ARG A 84 9.63 21.04 -39.06
CA ARG A 84 10.76 21.45 -39.92
C ARG A 84 10.56 20.87 -41.32
N HIS A 85 9.77 21.56 -42.15
CA HIS A 85 9.87 21.62 -43.62
C HIS A 85 8.75 22.55 -44.12
N ASN A 86 9.10 23.83 -44.26
CA ASN A 86 8.63 24.76 -45.29
C ASN A 86 9.55 25.97 -45.24
#